data_AF-A0A946ZV49-F1
#
_entry.id   AF-A0A946ZV49-F1
#
_cell.length_a   1.000
_cell.length_b   1.000
_cell.length_c   1.000
_cell.angle_alpha   90.00
_cell.angle_beta   90.00
_cell.angle_gamma   90.00
#
_symmetry.space_group_name_H-M   'P 1'
#
loop_
_entity.id
_entity.type
_entity.pdbx_description
1 polymer ?
#
loop_
_entity_poly.entity_id
_entity_poly.type
_entity_poly.pdbx_seq_one_letter_code
_entity_poly.pdbx_strand_id
1 'polypeptide(L)'
;MKKSAIILFFSLICLHVTTGYSQKKPFDYLDVFDLQYVSDPQISPDGNWIVYRRMGFDIMTDRAKGNLWMIRKDGSRHQKLTSREVSESSPRWSPNG
;
A
#
# COMPACT_ATOMS: atom_id res chain seq x y z
N MET A 1 4.98 43.78 -47.06
CA MET A 1 5.25 43.98 -45.61
C MET A 1 4.14 43.51 -44.67
N LYS A 2 3.03 42.90 -45.14
CA LYS A 2 1.89 42.52 -44.27
C LYS A 2 1.77 41.02 -43.93
N LYS A 3 2.59 40.16 -44.56
CA LYS A 3 2.57 38.70 -44.32
C LYS A 3 3.53 38.25 -43.20
N SER A 4 4.60 39.00 -42.95
CA SER A 4 5.58 38.68 -41.89
C SER A 4 5.05 38.95 -40.47
N ALA A 5 4.08 39.86 -40.32
CA ALA A 5 3.48 40.16 -39.01
C ALA A 5 2.50 39.08 -38.52
N ILE A 6 1.88 38.33 -39.44
CA ILE A 6 0.90 37.27 -39.11
C ILE A 6 1.60 35.99 -38.64
N ILE A 7 2.80 35.70 -39.17
CA ILE A 7 3.59 34.52 -38.78
C ILE A 7 4.20 34.70 -37.38
N LEU A 8 4.55 35.93 -37.00
CA LEU A 8 5.05 36.26 -35.66
C LEU A 8 3.98 36.15 -34.56
N PHE A 9 2.70 36.32 -34.89
CA PHE A 9 1.61 36.17 -33.91
C PHE A 9 1.28 34.70 -33.62
N PHE A 10 1.46 33.82 -34.60
CA PHE A 10 1.23 32.38 -34.44
C PHE A 10 2.37 31.66 -33.71
N SER A 11 3.59 32.21 -33.77
CA SER A 11 4.76 31.70 -33.05
C SER A 11 4.72 31.94 -31.53
N LEU A 12 3.89 32.87 -31.06
CA LEU A 12 3.83 33.22 -29.63
C LEU A 12 2.90 32.31 -28.81
N ILE A 13 2.16 31.41 -29.46
CA ILE A 13 1.25 30.46 -28.79
C ILE A 13 1.96 29.14 -28.42
N CYS A 14 3.17 28.91 -28.92
CA CYS A 14 3.86 27.60 -28.80
C CYS A 14 4.83 27.48 -27.61
N LEU A 15 4.58 28.16 -26.48
CA LEU A 15 5.46 28.05 -25.31
C LEU A 15 4.73 28.18 -23.97
N HIS A 16 3.63 27.46 -23.80
CA HIS A 16 3.14 27.13 -22.47
C HIS A 16 2.88 25.62 -22.39
N VAL A 17 3.96 24.83 -22.52
CA VAL A 17 3.96 23.48 -21.94
C VAL A 17 4.05 23.70 -20.43
N THR A 18 2.93 24.02 -19.80
CA THR A 18 2.83 23.90 -18.35
C THR A 18 2.88 22.40 -18.07
N THR A 19 4.05 21.92 -17.68
CA THR A 19 4.15 20.67 -16.94
C THR A 19 3.35 20.87 -15.66
N GLY A 20 2.06 20.52 -15.71
CA GLY A 20 1.25 20.40 -14.52
C GLY A 20 1.88 19.30 -13.67
N TYR A 21 2.68 19.69 -12.68
CA TYR A 21 3.00 18.81 -11.58
C TYR A 21 1.66 18.48 -10.93
N SER A 22 1.12 17.30 -11.22
CA SER A 22 0.04 16.73 -10.43
C SER A 22 0.61 16.55 -9.03
N GLN A 23 0.34 17.51 -8.15
CA GLN A 23 0.75 17.45 -6.76
C GLN A 23 -0.01 16.27 -6.16
N LYS A 24 0.71 15.18 -5.85
CA LYS A 24 0.12 14.05 -5.12
C LYS A 24 -0.55 14.60 -3.87
N LYS A 25 -1.78 14.15 -3.58
CA LYS A 25 -2.51 14.53 -2.36
C LYS A 25 -1.56 14.37 -1.16
N PRO A 26 -1.38 15.40 -0.32
CA PRO A 26 -0.59 15.25 0.90
C PRO A 26 -1.24 14.22 1.81
N PHE A 27 -0.44 13.61 2.69
CA PHE A 27 -0.92 12.68 3.70
C PHE A 27 -1.90 13.41 4.64
N ASP A 28 -3.10 12.86 4.77
CA ASP A 28 -4.19 13.38 5.61
C ASP A 28 -4.28 12.58 6.91
N TYR A 29 -4.93 13.13 7.95
CA TYR A 29 -5.04 12.44 9.24
C TYR A 29 -5.85 11.13 9.12
N LEU A 30 -6.82 11.06 8.20
CA LEU A 30 -7.59 9.84 7.95
C LEU A 30 -6.79 8.76 7.24
N ASP A 31 -5.70 9.11 6.54
CA ASP A 31 -4.88 8.13 5.82
C ASP A 31 -4.18 7.17 6.80
N VAL A 32 -4.11 7.49 8.10
CA VAL A 32 -3.62 6.59 9.16
C VAL A 32 -4.44 5.30 9.23
N PHE A 33 -5.75 5.36 8.97
CA PHE A 33 -6.61 4.18 9.03
C PHE A 33 -6.37 3.20 7.87
N ASP A 34 -5.81 3.69 6.76
CA ASP A 34 -5.42 2.85 5.61
C ASP A 34 -4.03 2.23 5.78
N LEU A 35 -3.24 2.69 6.76
CA LEU A 35 -1.91 2.14 7.03
C LEU A 35 -2.00 0.70 7.52
N GLN A 36 -1.15 -0.14 6.93
CA GLN A 36 -1.01 -1.53 7.31
C GLN A 36 0.46 -1.91 7.37
N TYR A 37 0.81 -2.73 8.35
CA TYR A 37 2.18 -3.15 8.56
C TYR A 37 2.26 -4.58 9.09
N VAL A 38 3.43 -5.19 8.92
CA VAL A 38 3.70 -6.55 9.38
C VAL A 38 4.26 -6.51 10.80
N SER A 39 3.84 -7.48 11.62
CA SER A 39 4.40 -7.73 12.95
C SER A 39 4.52 -9.23 13.20
N ASP A 40 5.47 -9.61 14.07
CA ASP A 40 5.73 -10.99 14.50
C ASP A 40 5.78 -12.04 13.35
N PRO A 41 6.67 -11.88 12.36
CA PRO A 41 6.84 -12.86 11.29
C PRO A 41 7.50 -14.14 11.81
N GLN A 42 6.98 -15.30 11.41
CA GLN A 42 7.47 -16.62 11.78
C GLN A 42 7.60 -17.50 10.54
N ILE A 43 8.80 -18.03 10.31
CA ILE A 43 9.10 -18.93 9.20
C ILE A 43 8.76 -20.36 9.61
N SER A 44 8.12 -21.12 8.71
CA SER A 44 7.81 -22.54 8.94
C SER A 44 9.08 -23.38 9.07
N PRO A 45 9.05 -24.54 9.76
CA PRO A 45 10.22 -25.42 9.89
C PRO A 45 10.82 -25.87 8.54
N ASP A 46 9.99 -26.06 7.52
CA ASP A 46 10.40 -26.41 6.15
C ASP A 46 10.87 -25.21 5.31
N GLY A 47 10.76 -23.98 5.85
CA GLY A 47 11.17 -22.73 5.23
C GLY A 47 10.30 -22.28 4.04
N ASN A 48 9.20 -22.96 3.73
CA ASN A 48 8.38 -22.64 2.55
C ASN A 48 7.30 -21.59 2.81
N TRP A 49 6.90 -21.42 4.07
CA TRP A 49 5.83 -20.54 4.48
C TRP A 49 6.28 -19.54 5.54
N ILE A 50 5.65 -18.38 5.51
CA ILE A 50 5.79 -17.34 6.50
C ILE A 50 4.39 -17.01 6.99
N VAL A 51 4.15 -17.18 8.29
CA VAL A 51 2.97 -16.66 8.96
C VAL A 51 3.35 -15.36 9.66
N TYR A 52 2.46 -14.39 9.67
CA TYR A 52 2.70 -13.11 10.32
C TYR A 52 1.37 -12.44 10.71
N ARG A 53 1.46 -11.43 11.57
CA ARG A 53 0.33 -10.60 11.94
C ARG A 53 0.33 -9.33 11.11
N ARG A 54 -0.70 -9.16 10.26
CA ARG A 54 -0.96 -7.95 9.49
C ARG A 54 -1.79 -6.98 10.32
N MET A 55 -1.17 -5.89 10.74
CA MET A 55 -1.77 -4.83 11.53
C MET A 55 -2.46 -3.80 10.63
N GLY A 56 -3.53 -3.21 11.16
CA GLY A 56 -4.23 -2.04 10.61
C GLY A 56 -5.06 -1.37 11.70
N PHE A 57 -5.84 -0.36 11.32
CA PHE A 57 -6.63 0.43 12.26
C PHE A 57 -8.10 0.49 11.82
N ASP A 58 -9.00 0.33 12.79
CA ASP A 58 -10.43 0.39 12.59
C ASP A 58 -10.92 1.79 12.99
N ILE A 59 -11.42 2.55 12.01
CA ILE A 59 -11.92 3.92 12.19
C ILE A 59 -13.18 3.99 13.05
N MET A 60 -14.04 2.96 13.00
CA MET A 60 -15.32 2.96 13.69
C MET A 60 -15.16 2.72 15.19
N THR A 61 -14.13 1.95 15.56
CA THR A 61 -13.86 1.58 16.95
C THR A 61 -12.65 2.29 17.56
N ASP A 62 -11.90 3.05 16.76
CA ASP A 62 -10.65 3.72 17.12
C ASP A 62 -9.63 2.76 17.76
N ARG A 63 -9.44 1.60 17.11
CA ARG A 63 -8.57 0.53 17.62
C ARG A 63 -7.66 -0.05 16.55
N ALA A 64 -6.45 -0.42 16.96
CA ALA A 64 -5.58 -1.26 16.15
C ALA A 64 -6.10 -2.72 16.14
N LYS A 65 -6.17 -3.33 14.97
CA LYS A 65 -6.55 -4.73 14.76
C LYS A 65 -5.44 -5.46 14.02
N GLY A 66 -5.11 -6.66 14.49
CA GLY A 66 -4.21 -7.57 13.79
C GLY A 66 -4.95 -8.79 13.29
N ASN A 67 -4.66 -9.24 12.08
CA ASN A 67 -5.14 -10.52 11.56
C ASN A 67 -3.95 -11.40 11.19
N LEU A 68 -4.07 -12.71 11.30
CA LEU A 68 -3.01 -13.62 10.86
C LEU A 68 -3.10 -13.84 9.34
N TRP A 69 -1.95 -13.73 8.70
CA TRP A 69 -1.79 -13.94 7.27
C TRP A 69 -0.64 -14.91 7.05
N MET A 70 -0.69 -15.58 5.90
CA MET A 70 0.32 -16.52 5.48
C MET A 70 0.69 -16.25 4.03
N ILE A 71 1.97 -16.40 3.72
CA ILE A 71 2.55 -16.19 2.39
C ILE A 71 3.65 -17.22 2.16
N ARG A 72 3.84 -17.66 0.91
CA ARG A 72 5.00 -18.49 0.56
C ARG A 72 6.27 -17.64 0.51
N LYS A 73 7.42 -18.26 0.69
CA LYS A 73 8.73 -17.59 0.59
C LYS A 73 8.98 -16.87 -0.75
N ASP A 74 8.31 -17.29 -1.82
CA ASP A 74 8.38 -16.69 -3.16
C ASP A 74 7.40 -15.52 -3.36
N GLY A 75 6.64 -15.16 -2.32
CA GLY A 75 5.62 -14.10 -2.36
C GLY A 75 4.25 -14.55 -2.88
N SER A 76 4.11 -15.80 -3.35
CA SER A 76 2.83 -16.34 -3.82
C SER A 76 1.93 -16.80 -2.67
N ARG A 77 0.65 -17.05 -2.98
CA ARG A 77 -0.38 -17.54 -2.03
C ARG A 77 -0.48 -16.70 -0.74
N HIS A 78 -0.40 -15.39 -0.88
CA HIS A 78 -0.64 -14.44 0.20
C HIS A 78 -2.14 -14.43 0.56
N GLN A 79 -2.49 -14.98 1.73
CA GLN A 79 -3.88 -15.15 2.15
C GLN A 79 -4.06 -14.99 3.66
N LYS A 80 -5.28 -14.63 4.09
CA LYS A 80 -5.66 -14.61 5.50
C LYS A 80 -5.71 -16.04 6.04
N LEU A 81 -5.18 -16.27 7.24
CA LEU A 81 -5.07 -17.61 7.81
C LEU A 81 -6.40 -18.12 8.39
N THR A 82 -7.23 -17.22 8.92
CA THR A 82 -8.53 -17.56 9.51
C THR A 82 -9.65 -16.69 8.93
N SER A 83 -10.89 -17.14 9.05
CA SER A 83 -12.08 -16.35 8.69
C SER A 83 -12.59 -15.46 9.83
N ARG A 84 -11.88 -15.42 10.97
CA ARG A 84 -12.34 -14.70 12.16
C ARG A 84 -12.13 -13.21 11.99
N GLU A 85 -13.06 -12.42 12.50
CA GLU A 85 -12.99 -10.95 12.50
C GLU A 85 -12.62 -10.37 13.86
N VAL A 86 -11.69 -11.02 14.56
CA VAL A 86 -11.14 -10.58 15.85
C VAL A 86 -9.70 -10.10 15.71
N SER A 87 -9.15 -9.44 16.73
CA SER A 87 -7.72 -9.11 16.77
C SER A 87 -6.94 -10.36 17.18
N GLU A 88 -6.23 -10.96 16.22
CA GLU A 88 -5.42 -12.15 16.39
C GLU A 88 -3.95 -11.78 16.62
N SER A 89 -3.18 -12.65 17.28
CA SER A 89 -1.79 -12.37 17.66
C SER A 89 -0.95 -13.64 17.87
N SER A 90 0.37 -13.45 17.93
CA SER A 90 1.35 -14.45 18.38
C SER A 90 1.30 -15.79 17.63
N PRO A 91 1.35 -15.80 16.29
CA PRO A 91 1.34 -17.05 15.53
C PRO A 91 2.59 -17.87 15.83
N ARG A 92 2.49 -19.20 15.96
CA ARG A 92 3.64 -20.09 16.11
C ARG A 92 3.42 -21.37 15.31
N TRP A 93 4.48 -21.85 14.67
CA TRP A 93 4.47 -23.14 13.99
C TRP A 93 4.63 -24.27 15.01
N SER A 94 3.98 -25.40 14.77
CA SER A 94 4.35 -26.63 15.46
C SER A 94 5.73 -27.09 14.97
N PRO A 95 6.48 -27.88 15.75
CA PRO A 95 7.80 -28.36 15.36
C PRO A 95 7.82 -29.16 14.04
N ASN A 96 6.70 -29.80 13.71
CA ASN A 96 6.52 -30.60 12.50
C ASN A 96 5.94 -29.83 11.31
N GLY A 97 5.70 -28.52 11.46
CA GLY A 97 5.09 -27.68 10.42
C GLY A 97 3.58 -27.76 10.42
#